data_AF-A0A7C9BKV3-F1
#
_entry.id   AF-A0A7C9BKV3-F1
#
_cell.length_a   1.000
_cell.length_b   1.000
_cell.length_c   1.000
_cell.angle_alpha   90.00
_cell.angle_beta   90.00
_cell.angle_gamma   90.00
#
_symmetry.space_group_name_H-M   'P 1'
#
loop_
_entity.id
_entity.type
_entity.pdbx_description
1 polymer ?
#
loop_
_entity_poly.entity_id
_entity_poly.type
_entity_poly.pdbx_seq_one_letter_code
_entity_poly.pdbx_strand_id
1 'polypeptide(L)'
;MEEQMTYEEAKEFFAEFYRGEHHISEKIEPFGCGYQIRHHADLSTFDYDDLTRFVLMCHDRAYRGRVSPRNHMYVSLSIWKRKHEAGKDDRYPTYVTHPAIEDAIAKFRKHSPFHNQPN
;
A
#
# COMPACT_ATOMS: atom_id res chain seq x y z
N MET A 1 -0.62 -8.74 -17.68
CA MET A 1 -1.62 -9.35 -16.79
C MET A 1 -1.21 -9.04 -15.36
N GLU A 2 -2.09 -8.44 -14.57
CA GLU A 2 -1.85 -8.23 -13.14
C GLU A 2 -1.74 -9.59 -12.46
N GLU A 3 -0.70 -9.79 -11.66
CA GLU A 3 -0.52 -11.03 -10.91
C GLU A 3 -1.61 -11.10 -9.83
N GLN A 4 -2.38 -12.19 -9.83
CA GLN A 4 -3.51 -12.30 -8.92
C GLN A 4 -3.00 -12.55 -7.51
N MET A 5 -3.33 -11.65 -6.59
CA MET A 5 -3.05 -11.82 -5.17
C MET A 5 -3.92 -12.97 -4.62
N THR A 6 -3.31 -13.84 -3.83
CA THR A 6 -4.03 -14.91 -3.12
C THR A 6 -4.60 -14.41 -1.80
N TYR A 7 -5.60 -15.12 -1.27
CA TYR A 7 -6.16 -14.79 0.04
C TYR A 7 -5.12 -14.92 1.16
N GLU A 8 -4.27 -15.95 1.11
CA GLU A 8 -3.24 -16.15 2.13
C GLU A 8 -2.19 -15.04 2.13
N GLU A 9 -1.72 -14.58 0.95
CA GLU A 9 -0.83 -13.41 0.87
C GLU A 9 -1.48 -12.16 1.48
N ALA A 10 -2.77 -11.95 1.24
CA ALA A 10 -3.50 -10.83 1.83
C ALA A 10 -3.66 -11.00 3.35
N LYS A 11 -3.94 -12.21 3.82
CA LYS A 11 -4.07 -12.54 5.23
C LYS A 11 -2.75 -12.30 5.97
N GLU A 12 -1.63 -12.78 5.42
CA GLU A 12 -0.29 -12.56 5.96
C GLU A 12 0.04 -11.06 6.03
N PHE A 13 -0.28 -10.31 4.96
CA PHE A 13 -0.09 -8.85 4.95
C PHE A 13 -0.87 -8.16 6.07
N PHE A 14 -2.17 -8.45 6.20
CA PHE A 14 -2.99 -7.80 7.23
C PHE A 14 -2.64 -8.29 8.63
N ALA A 15 -2.24 -9.56 8.80
CA ALA A 15 -1.79 -10.08 10.07
C ALA A 15 -0.55 -9.34 10.57
N GLU A 16 0.44 -9.10 9.70
CA GLU A 16 1.64 -8.36 10.07
C GLU A 16 1.35 -6.88 10.31
N PHE A 17 0.49 -6.26 9.49
CA PHE A 17 0.05 -4.88 9.69
C PHE A 17 -0.58 -4.67 11.08
N TYR A 18 -1.48 -5.57 11.48
CA TYR A 18 -2.14 -5.57 12.78
C TYR A 18 -1.32 -6.20 13.92
N ARG A 19 -0.04 -6.57 13.68
CA ARG A 19 0.86 -7.19 14.67
C ARG A 19 0.35 -8.54 15.24
N GLY A 20 -0.43 -9.27 14.44
CA GLY A 20 -0.91 -10.61 14.74
C GLY A 20 -2.30 -10.87 14.15
N GLU A 21 -2.58 -12.12 13.77
CA GLU A 21 -3.89 -12.50 13.23
C GLU A 21 -5.05 -12.22 14.18
N HIS A 22 -4.82 -12.33 15.49
CA HIS A 22 -5.83 -12.07 16.53
C HIS A 22 -6.26 -10.60 16.62
N HIS A 23 -5.52 -9.70 15.99
CA HIS A 23 -5.84 -8.27 15.91
C HIS A 23 -6.61 -7.91 14.63
N ILE A 24 -6.84 -8.86 13.73
CA ILE A 24 -7.70 -8.68 12.56
C ILE A 24 -9.16 -8.71 13.03
N SER A 25 -9.72 -7.54 13.34
CA SER A 25 -11.09 -7.40 13.83
C SER A 25 -12.15 -7.45 12.73
N GLU A 26 -11.75 -7.32 11.48
CA GLU A 26 -12.63 -7.11 10.33
C GLU A 26 -12.39 -8.15 9.24
N LYS A 27 -13.42 -8.41 8.43
CA LYS A 27 -13.31 -9.40 7.36
C LYS A 27 -12.43 -8.89 6.22
N ILE A 28 -11.50 -9.72 5.76
CA ILE A 28 -10.77 -9.52 4.51
C ILE A 28 -11.70 -9.88 3.34
N GLU A 29 -11.95 -8.93 2.46
CA GLU A 29 -12.90 -9.04 1.35
C GLU A 29 -12.17 -8.93 0.01
N PRO A 30 -12.53 -9.72 -1.02
CA PRO A 30 -11.97 -9.55 -2.36
C PRO A 30 -12.38 -8.19 -2.95
N PHE A 31 -11.45 -7.52 -3.63
CA PHE A 31 -11.66 -6.22 -4.25
C PHE A 31 -10.86 -6.08 -5.55
N GLY A 32 -11.55 -6.27 -6.68
CA GLY A 32 -10.91 -6.34 -8.00
C GLY A 32 -9.96 -7.53 -8.08
N CYS A 33 -8.68 -7.28 -8.38
CA CYS A 33 -7.61 -8.27 -8.44
C CYS A 33 -6.83 -8.43 -7.11
N GLY A 34 -7.33 -7.84 -6.03
CA GLY A 34 -6.69 -7.82 -4.71
C GLY A 34 -7.70 -7.99 -3.58
N TYR A 35 -7.33 -7.53 -2.39
CA TYR A 35 -8.14 -7.64 -1.18
C TYR A 35 -8.22 -6.32 -0.45
N GLN A 36 -9.25 -6.18 0.37
CA GLN A 36 -9.42 -5.03 1.25
C GLN A 36 -9.91 -5.44 2.63
N ILE A 37 -9.65 -4.58 3.61
CA ILE A 37 -10.20 -4.70 4.96
C ILE A 37 -10.73 -3.35 5.42
N ARG A 38 -11.74 -3.39 6.30
CA ARG A 38 -12.20 -2.19 7.01
C ARG A 38 -11.25 -1.90 8.16
N HIS A 39 -10.93 -0.63 8.35
CA HIS A 39 -10.09 -0.17 9.44
C HIS A 39 -10.82 0.93 10.21
N HIS A 40 -10.80 0.81 11.53
CA HIS A 40 -11.46 1.71 12.48
C HIS A 40 -10.47 2.11 13.58
N ALA A 41 -9.48 2.91 13.18
CA ALA A 41 -8.54 3.57 14.07
C ALA A 41 -7.86 4.71 13.30
N ASP A 42 -7.04 5.47 14.02
CA ASP A 42 -6.22 6.52 13.44
C ASP A 42 -5.06 5.93 12.65
N LEU A 43 -4.79 6.51 11.49
CA LEU A 43 -3.64 6.19 10.65
C LEU A 43 -2.59 7.29 10.81
N SER A 44 -1.75 7.16 11.85
CA SER A 44 -0.69 8.13 12.14
C SER A 44 0.62 7.79 11.42
N THR A 45 1.34 8.83 10.98
CA THR A 45 2.70 8.69 10.40
C THR A 45 3.82 8.74 11.45
N PHE A 46 3.50 9.06 12.70
CA PHE A 46 4.46 9.24 13.78
C PHE A 46 4.93 7.89 14.36
N ASP A 47 6.15 7.81 14.93
CA ASP A 47 6.68 6.66 15.69
C ASP A 47 6.49 5.25 15.06
N TYR A 48 6.59 5.14 13.73
CA TYR A 48 6.33 3.88 13.01
C TYR A 48 4.94 3.30 13.31
N ASP A 49 3.95 4.16 13.46
CA ASP A 49 2.59 3.74 13.71
C ASP A 49 1.93 3.16 12.44
N ASP A 50 0.62 2.89 12.50
CA ASP A 50 -0.11 2.10 11.51
C ASP A 50 0.09 2.62 10.07
N LEU A 51 -0.05 3.92 9.80
CA LEU A 51 0.10 4.43 8.42
C LEU A 51 1.52 4.24 7.88
N THR A 52 2.53 4.50 8.71
CA THR A 52 3.94 4.32 8.31
C THR A 52 4.24 2.86 8.04
N ARG A 53 3.79 1.94 8.90
CA ARG A 53 3.93 0.50 8.67
C ARG A 53 3.25 0.06 7.38
N PHE A 54 2.02 0.51 7.14
CA PHE A 54 1.29 0.20 5.91
C PHE A 54 2.08 0.62 4.66
N VAL A 55 2.57 1.86 4.63
CA VAL A 55 3.35 2.38 3.49
C VAL A 55 4.64 1.57 3.30
N LEU A 56 5.40 1.31 4.37
CA LEU A 56 6.64 0.55 4.29
C LEU A 56 6.40 -0.87 3.76
N MET A 57 5.42 -1.60 4.30
CA MET A 57 5.09 -2.95 3.86
C MET A 57 4.62 -2.99 2.40
N CYS A 58 3.85 -1.99 1.96
CA CYS A 58 3.43 -1.86 0.57
C CYS A 58 4.64 -1.71 -0.38
N HIS A 59 5.60 -0.86 -0.01
CA HIS A 59 6.81 -0.67 -0.82
C HIS A 59 7.73 -1.90 -0.79
N ASP A 60 7.92 -2.54 0.35
CA ASP A 60 8.80 -3.70 0.51
C ASP A 60 8.30 -4.92 -0.31
N ARG A 61 6.99 -5.21 -0.26
CA ARG A 61 6.37 -6.35 -0.94
C ARG A 61 5.90 -6.07 -2.36
N ALA A 62 6.14 -4.87 -2.90
CA ALA A 62 5.55 -4.38 -4.14
C ALA A 62 4.02 -4.54 -4.18
N TYR A 63 3.34 -4.16 -3.10
CA TYR A 63 1.88 -4.11 -3.07
C TYR A 63 1.41 -2.68 -3.21
N ARG A 64 0.52 -2.44 -4.17
CA ARG A 64 -0.17 -1.15 -4.26
C ARG A 64 -1.12 -1.03 -3.08
N GLY A 65 -0.79 -0.22 -2.09
CA GLY A 65 -1.70 0.16 -1.01
C GLY A 65 -2.63 1.29 -1.44
N ARG A 66 -3.89 1.25 -1.00
CA ARG A 66 -4.82 2.37 -1.07
C ARG A 66 -5.57 2.50 0.24
N VAL A 67 -5.65 3.74 0.73
CA VAL A 67 -6.57 4.14 1.80
C VAL A 67 -7.71 4.91 1.14
N SER A 68 -8.95 4.44 1.32
CA SER A 68 -10.13 5.11 0.75
C SER A 68 -11.26 5.23 1.76
N PRO A 69 -12.07 6.31 1.71
CA PRO A 69 -13.24 6.43 2.58
C PRO A 69 -14.22 5.28 2.28
N ARG A 70 -14.84 4.72 3.33
CA ARG A 70 -15.91 3.71 3.17
C ARG A 70 -17.22 4.18 3.76
N ASN A 71 -17.20 4.66 5.00
CA ASN A 71 -18.36 5.24 5.70
C ASN A 71 -17.84 6.23 6.77
N HIS A 72 -18.75 6.79 7.58
CA HIS A 72 -18.43 7.92 8.47
C HIS A 72 -17.35 7.63 9.54
N MET A 73 -17.06 6.35 9.82
CA MET A 73 -16.12 5.96 10.88
C MET A 73 -15.01 5.01 10.39
N TYR A 74 -15.12 4.50 9.16
CA TYR A 74 -14.21 3.49 8.64
C TYR A 74 -13.56 3.94 7.34
N VAL A 75 -12.28 3.62 7.25
CA VAL A 75 -11.52 3.63 6.01
C VAL A 75 -11.36 2.21 5.48
N SER A 76 -11.19 2.07 4.18
CA SER A 76 -10.77 0.80 3.57
C SER A 76 -9.28 0.85 3.31
N LEU A 77 -8.60 -0.20 3.76
CA LEU A 77 -7.23 -0.50 3.37
C LEU A 77 -7.32 -1.56 2.27
N SER A 78 -6.99 -1.19 1.05
CA SER A 78 -7.00 -2.08 -0.11
C SER A 78 -5.57 -2.33 -0.59
N ILE A 79 -5.27 -3.57 -0.96
CA ILE A 79 -3.96 -4.00 -1.44
C ILE A 79 -4.09 -4.77 -2.76
N TRP A 80 -3.16 -4.53 -3.69
CA TRP A 80 -3.03 -5.27 -4.94
C TRP A 80 -1.59 -5.66 -5.18
N LYS A 81 -1.34 -6.90 -5.59
CA LYS A 81 0.00 -7.37 -5.94
C LYS A 81 0.50 -6.66 -7.21
N ARG A 82 1.75 -6.20 -7.17
CA ARG A 82 2.50 -5.63 -8.30
C ARG A 82 3.86 -6.30 -8.37
N LYS A 83 4.60 -6.00 -9.44
CA LYS A 83 5.97 -6.46 -9.62
C LYS A 83 6.94 -5.36 -9.19
N HIS A 84 8.10 -5.71 -8.67
CA HIS A 84 9.19 -4.75 -8.46
C HIS A 84 9.85 -4.36 -9.79
N GLU A 85 10.01 -5.33 -10.69
CA GLU A 85 10.67 -5.14 -11.98
C GLU A 85 9.68 -5.01 -13.13
N ALA A 86 9.95 -4.05 -14.03
CA ALA A 86 9.20 -3.90 -15.27
C ALA A 86 9.63 -5.01 -16.23
N GLY A 87 8.66 -5.68 -16.86
CA GLY A 87 8.98 -6.51 -18.01
C GLY A 87 9.53 -5.63 -19.14
N LYS A 88 10.42 -6.15 -19.98
CA LYS A 88 10.96 -5.46 -21.18
C LYS A 88 9.89 -4.90 -22.14
N ASP A 89 8.62 -5.27 -21.98
CA ASP A 89 7.49 -4.91 -22.85
C ASP A 89 6.44 -4.02 -22.14
N ASP A 90 6.73 -3.52 -20.94
CA ASP A 90 5.80 -2.63 -20.22
C ASP A 90 5.84 -1.22 -20.82
N ARG A 91 4.93 -0.96 -21.76
CA ARG A 91 4.67 0.38 -22.31
C ARG A 91 4.27 1.41 -21.25
N TYR A 92 3.92 0.97 -20.03
CA TYR A 92 3.62 1.84 -18.89
C TYR A 92 4.16 1.26 -17.56
N PRO A 93 5.43 1.52 -17.23
CA PRO A 93 6.06 0.93 -16.05
C PRO A 93 5.33 1.30 -14.75
N THR A 94 4.83 2.52 -14.59
CA THR A 94 4.18 2.99 -13.35
C THR A 94 2.87 2.29 -12.95
N TYR A 95 2.21 1.57 -13.86
CA TYR A 95 0.99 0.81 -13.51
C TYR A 95 1.26 -0.65 -13.18
N VAL A 96 2.41 -1.17 -13.61
CA VAL A 96 2.81 -2.58 -13.49
C VAL A 96 3.85 -2.75 -12.39
N THR A 97 4.74 -1.77 -12.24
CA THR A 97 5.78 -1.78 -11.21
C THR A 97 5.43 -0.94 -10.00
N HIS A 98 5.75 -1.49 -8.82
CA HIS A 98 5.76 -0.72 -7.60
C HIS A 98 7.17 -0.15 -7.40
N PRO A 99 7.33 1.19 -7.29
CA PRO A 99 8.64 1.76 -7.02
C PRO A 99 9.11 1.37 -5.62
N ALA A 100 10.43 1.24 -5.47
CA ALA A 100 11.07 1.21 -4.17
C ALA A 100 10.79 2.52 -3.40
N ILE A 101 10.89 2.48 -2.08
CA ILE A 101 10.56 3.64 -1.25
C ILE A 101 11.51 4.82 -1.53
N GLU A 102 12.77 4.54 -1.84
CA GLU A 102 13.80 5.53 -2.19
C GLU A 102 13.44 6.26 -3.48
N ASP A 103 12.99 5.52 -4.49
CA ASP A 103 12.54 6.08 -5.76
C ASP A 103 11.28 6.93 -5.59
N ALA A 104 10.37 6.51 -4.71
CA ALA A 104 9.18 7.28 -4.37
C ALA A 104 9.55 8.61 -3.69
N ILE A 105 10.50 8.60 -2.75
CA ILE A 105 11.02 9.79 -2.07
C ILE A 105 11.72 10.72 -3.08
N ALA A 106 12.56 10.18 -3.96
CA ALA A 106 13.25 10.95 -4.98
C ALA A 106 12.27 11.64 -5.93
N LYS A 107 11.23 10.92 -6.38
CA LYS A 107 10.15 11.49 -7.21
C LYS A 107 9.33 12.54 -6.44
N PHE A 108 9.01 12.29 -5.18
CA PHE A 108 8.28 13.26 -4.34
C PHE A 108 9.05 14.57 -4.22
N ARG A 109 10.35 14.51 -3.91
CA ARG A 109 11.22 15.70 -3.81
C ARG A 109 11.27 16.46 -5.14
N LYS A 110 11.40 15.75 -6.26
CA LYS A 110 11.45 16.35 -7.60
C LYS A 110 10.16 17.09 -8.01
N HIS A 111 9.00 16.57 -7.60
CA HIS A 111 7.70 17.15 -7.99
C HIS A 111 7.10 18.07 -6.92
N SER A 112 7.75 18.20 -5.75
CA SER A 112 7.29 19.11 -4.71
C SER A 112 7.51 20.56 -5.16
N PRO A 113 6.44 21.36 -5.33
CA PRO A 113 6.56 22.75 -5.83
C PRO A 113 7.33 23.67 -4.88
N PHE A 114 7.57 23.23 -3.64
CA PHE A 114 8.21 24.01 -2.58
C PHE A 114 9.65 23.57 -2.26
N HIS A 115 10.16 22.48 -2.85
CA HIS A 115 11.54 22.02 -2.61
C HIS A 115 12.59 22.67 -3.54
N ASN A 116 12.15 23.34 -4.62
CA ASN A 116 13.03 23.99 -5.60
C ASN A 116 13.04 25.53 -5.50
N GLN A 117 12.52 26.12 -4.41
CA GLN A 117 12.68 27.55 -4.20
C GLN A 117 13.99 27.80 -3.44
N PRO A 118 14.94 28.58 -4.02
CA PRO A 118 16.07 29.05 -3.25
C PRO A 118 15.54 29.94 -2.11
N ASN A 119 16.08 29.71 -0.90
CA ASN A 119 15.92 30.64 0.21
C ASN A 119 16.50 32.02 -0.14
#